data_AF-A0A3D8LEV6-F1
#
_entry.id   AF-A0A3D8LEV6-F1
#
_cell.length_a   1.000
_cell.length_b   1.000
_cell.length_c   1.000
_cell.angle_alpha   90.00
_cell.angle_beta   90.00
_cell.angle_gamma   90.00
#
_symmetry.space_group_name_H-M   'P 1'
#
loop_
_entity.id
_entity.type
_entity.pdbx_description
1 polymer ?
#
loop_
_entity_poly.entity_id
_entity_poly.type
_entity_poly.pdbx_seq_one_letter_code
_entity_poly.pdbx_strand_id
1 'polypeptide(L)' 'MSTPLIKEFNYNVPIEKVWQALTDKDKMKEWYFPQLKQFEPIVGFKFQFDDSSAEYQKEWIVTKVVER' A
#
# COMPACT_ATOMS: atom_id res chain seq x y z
N MET A 1 -25.43 7.18 -3.46
CA MET A 1 -25.01 5.77 -3.39
C MET A 1 -23.65 5.67 -4.03
N SER A 2 -22.65 5.13 -3.32
CA SER A 2 -21.29 5.01 -3.83
C SER A 2 -21.13 3.63 -4.47
N THR A 3 -21.18 3.56 -5.80
CA THR A 3 -20.90 2.32 -6.52
C THR A 3 -19.41 1.98 -6.37
N PRO A 4 -19.05 0.77 -5.88
CA PRO A 4 -17.65 0.41 -5.70
C PRO A 4 -16.96 0.24 -7.06
N LEU A 5 -15.74 0.75 -7.19
CA LEU A 5 -14.86 0.41 -8.30
C LEU A 5 -14.11 -0.88 -7.95
N ILE A 6 -14.41 -1.96 -8.65
CA ILE A 6 -13.80 -3.28 -8.45
C ILE A 6 -12.80 -3.53 -9.60
N LYS A 7 -11.58 -3.96 -9.26
CA LYS A 7 -10.55 -4.38 -10.23
C LYS A 7 -10.04 -5.77 -9.84
N GLU A 8 -9.87 -6.64 -10.83
CA GLU A 8 -9.37 -7.99 -10.65
C GLU A 8 -8.10 -8.18 -11.49
N PHE A 9 -7.11 -8.86 -10.90
CA PHE A 9 -5.83 -9.13 -11.53
C PHE A 9 -5.43 -10.59 -11.25
N ASN A 10 -5.04 -11.32 -12.29
CA ASN A 10 -4.60 -12.70 -12.19
C ASN A 10 -3.08 -12.77 -12.41
N TYR A 11 -2.36 -13.31 -11.42
CA TYR A 11 -0.92 -13.48 -11.48
C TYR A 11 -0.54 -14.93 -11.22
N ASN A 12 0.28 -15.52 -12.09
CA ASN A 12 0.80 -16.88 -11.90
C ASN A 12 2.05 -16.86 -11.00
N VAL A 13 1.87 -16.46 -9.74
CA VAL A 13 2.93 -16.38 -8.73
C VAL A 13 2.40 -16.84 -7.36
N PRO A 14 3.27 -17.31 -6.45
CA PRO A 14 2.87 -17.65 -5.09
C PRO A 14 2.27 -16.46 -4.36
N ILE A 15 1.24 -16.71 -3.54
CA ILE A 15 0.51 -15.66 -2.79
C ILE A 15 1.43 -14.88 -1.84
N GLU A 16 2.48 -15.52 -1.32
CA GLU A 16 3.51 -14.90 -0.48
C GLU A 16 4.24 -13.78 -1.20
N LYS A 17 4.51 -13.95 -2.51
CA LYS A 17 5.17 -12.91 -3.30
C LYS A 17 4.25 -11.71 -3.52
N VAL A 18 2.96 -11.97 -3.75
CA VAL A 18 1.95 -10.90 -3.87
C VAL A 18 1.83 -10.15 -2.55
N TRP A 19 1.74 -10.87 -1.44
CA TRP A 19 1.68 -10.28 -0.11
C TRP A 19 2.90 -9.39 0.15
N GLN A 20 4.11 -9.89 -0.08
CA GLN A 20 5.32 -9.09 0.04
C GLN A 20 5.32 -7.87 -0.87
N ALA A 21 4.84 -7.96 -2.12
CA ALA A 21 4.78 -6.79 -3.00
C ALA A 21 3.81 -5.70 -2.50
N LEU A 22 2.83 -6.08 -1.68
CA LEU A 22 1.84 -5.18 -1.07
C LEU A 22 2.22 -4.71 0.33
N THR A 23 3.11 -5.42 1.04
CA THR A 23 3.45 -5.10 2.44
C THR A 23 4.92 -4.75 2.69
N ASP A 24 5.82 -5.14 1.80
CA ASP A 24 7.23 -4.80 1.90
C ASP A 24 7.45 -3.39 1.35
N LYS A 25 7.88 -2.48 2.23
CA LYS A 25 8.12 -1.08 1.90
C LYS A 25 9.03 -0.89 0.68
N ASP A 26 10.11 -1.67 0.58
CA ASP A 26 11.09 -1.48 -0.48
C ASP A 26 10.53 -2.00 -1.82
N LYS A 27 9.76 -3.09 -1.80
CA LYS A 27 9.03 -3.55 -3.00
C LYS A 27 7.93 -2.58 -3.42
N MET A 28 7.16 -2.05 -2.47
CA MET A 28 6.09 -1.09 -2.76
C MET A 28 6.61 0.17 -3.45
N LYS A 29 7.84 0.60 -3.15
CA LYS A 29 8.48 1.74 -3.82
C LYS A 29 8.74 1.51 -5.30
N GLU A 30 9.02 0.27 -5.70
CA GLU A 30 9.37 -0.03 -7.08
C GLU A 30 8.19 0.14 -8.05
N TRP A 31 6.95 -0.05 -7.58
CA TRP A 31 5.78 -0.09 -8.46
C TRP A 31 4.61 0.82 -8.05
N TYR A 32 4.48 1.20 -6.77
CA TYR A 32 3.31 1.92 -6.28
C TYR A 32 3.62 3.26 -5.62
N PHE A 33 4.53 3.29 -4.64
CA PHE A 33 4.83 4.50 -3.86
C PHE A 33 6.33 4.78 -3.79
N PRO A 34 6.95 5.30 -4.86
CA PRO A 34 8.37 5.64 -4.85
C PRO A 34 8.75 6.64 -3.74
N GLN A 35 7.81 7.49 -3.32
CA GLN A 35 7.97 8.46 -2.23
C GLN A 35 7.70 7.92 -0.83
N LEU A 36 7.45 6.61 -0.66
CA LEU A 36 7.14 6.02 0.65
C LEU A 36 8.36 6.08 1.59
N LYS A 37 8.27 6.76 2.72
CA LYS A 37 9.33 6.79 3.73
C LYS A 37 9.22 5.61 4.70
N GLN A 38 8.04 5.39 5.24
CA GLN A 38 7.79 4.33 6.22
C GLN A 38 6.40 3.73 6.03
N PHE A 39 6.36 2.40 6.12
CA PHE A 39 5.14 1.62 6.10
C PHE A 39 5.35 0.34 6.90
N GLU A 40 4.33 -0.01 7.69
CA GLU A 40 4.19 -1.31 8.32
C GLU A 40 2.73 -1.78 8.19
N PRO A 41 2.50 -3.08 7.90
CA PRO A 41 1.16 -3.64 7.80
C PRO A 41 0.57 -3.90 9.20
N ILE A 42 0.40 -2.84 9.99
CA ILE A 42 -0.14 -2.87 11.35
C ILE A 42 -1.33 -1.93 11.41
N VAL A 43 -2.46 -2.40 11.93
CA VAL A 43 -3.66 -1.57 12.11
C VAL A 43 -3.34 -0.36 12.99
N GLY A 44 -3.72 0.83 12.52
CA GLY A 44 -3.42 2.12 13.14
C GLY A 44 -2.11 2.76 12.67
N PHE A 45 -1.26 2.05 11.92
CA PHE A 45 -0.04 2.63 11.37
C PHE A 45 -0.38 3.67 10.30
N LYS A 46 0.23 4.85 10.44
CA LYS A 46 0.15 5.95 9.48
C LYS A 46 1.29 5.83 8.48
N PHE A 47 0.97 5.72 7.20
CA PHE A 47 1.99 5.78 6.15
C PHE A 47 2.71 7.13 6.23
N GLN A 48 4.01 7.10 6.03
CA GLN A 48 4.81 8.30 5.91
C GLN A 48 5.29 8.41 4.47
N PHE A 49 4.97 9.53 3.82
CA PHE A 49 5.41 9.82 2.47
C PHE A 49 6.36 11.01 2.47
N ASP A 50 7.20 11.10 1.44
CA ASP A 50 7.93 12.32 1.12
C ASP A 50 7.15 13.14 0.09
N ASP A 51 6.12 13.81 0.57
CA ASP A 51 5.24 14.66 -0.24
C ASP A 51 5.33 16.13 0.18
N SER A 52 6.42 16.53 0.83
CA SER A 52 6.66 17.91 1.29
C SER A 52 6.57 18.97 0.17
N SER A 53 6.82 18.59 -1.08
CA SER A 53 6.69 19.46 -2.26
C SER A 53 5.38 19.27 -3.04
N ALA A 54 4.48 18.40 -2.58
CA ALA A 54 3.21 18.13 -3.25
C ALA A 54 2.12 19.11 -2.81
N GLU A 55 1.32 19.56 -3.78
CA GLU A 55 0.16 20.42 -3.53
C GLU A 55 -0.89 19.76 -2.61
N TYR A 56 -0.94 18.43 -2.62
CA TYR A 56 -1.84 17.63 -1.78
C TYR A 56 -1.07 16.59 -0.98
N GLN A 57 -1.19 16.68 0.34
CA GLN A 57 -0.61 15.73 1.29
C GLN A 57 -1.47 14.47 1.37
N LYS A 58 -0.84 13.31 1.42
CA LYS A 58 -1.51 12.01 1.52
C LYS A 58 -1.49 11.54 2.97
N GLU A 59 -2.68 11.38 3.55
CA GLU A 59 -2.84 10.74 4.86
C GLU A 59 -3.48 9.37 4.71
N TRP A 60 -2.69 8.32 4.94
CA TRP A 60 -3.14 6.93 4.80
C TRP A 60 -2.93 6.21 6.12
N ILE A 61 -3.97 5.52 6.59
CA ILE A 61 -3.97 4.74 7.83
C ILE A 61 -4.38 3.31 7.51
N VAL A 62 -3.62 2.35 8.01
CA VAL A 62 -4.01 0.94 7.94
C VAL A 62 -5.20 0.71 8.87
N THR A 63 -6.36 0.39 8.32
CA THR A 63 -7.58 0.14 9.12
C THR A 63 -7.86 -1.34 9.34
N LYS A 64 -7.33 -2.20 8.47
CA LYS A 64 -7.49 -3.65 8.55
C LYS A 64 -6.31 -4.32 7.87
N VAL A 65 -5.84 -5.40 8.49
CA VAL A 65 -4.87 -6.33 7.92
C VAL A 65 -5.50 -7.70 7.99
N VAL A 66 -5.51 -8.41 6.87
CA VAL A 66 -5.91 -9.82 6.82
C VAL A 66 -4.64 -10.58 6.52
N GLU A 67 -4.09 -11.22 7.54
CA GLU A 67 -2.97 -12.13 7.37
C GLU A 67 -3.44 -13.37 6.58
N ARG A 68 -2.49 -13.97 5.86
CA ARG A 68 -2.73 -15.16 5.04
C ARG A 68 -2.89 -16.41 5.89
#